data_AF-A0A352REL7-F1
#
_entry.id   AF-A0A352REL7-F1
#
_cell.length_a   1.000
_cell.length_b   1.000
_cell.length_c   1.000
_cell.angle_alpha   90.00
_cell.angle_beta   90.00
_cell.angle_gamma   90.00
#
_symmetry.space_group_name_H-M   'P 1'
#
loop_
_entity.id
_entity.type
_entity.pdbx_description
1 polymer ?
#
loop_
_entity_poly.entity_id
_entity_poly.type
_entity_poly.pdbx_seq_one_letter_code
_entity_poly.pdbx_strand_id
1 'polypeptide(L)' 'MSDSKNMILDFVAEGFQQGWKHIDASRLAADQSLEADVVIIGSGAGGGNSAEILAQSGLNVIIVEEG' A
#
# COMPACT_ATOMS: atom_id res chain seq x y z
N MET A 1 15.90 16.62 -31.80
CA MET A 1 15.87 15.19 -31.50
C MET A 1 15.63 15.05 -30.01
N SER A 2 14.38 15.01 -29.58
CA SER A 2 14.00 14.65 -28.22
C SER A 2 13.19 13.38 -28.38
N ASP A 3 13.84 12.25 -28.14
CA ASP A 3 13.27 10.93 -28.31
C ASP A 3 12.16 10.69 -27.27
N SER A 4 10.97 10.42 -27.80
CA SER A 4 10.06 9.34 -27.40
C SER A 4 9.92 9.03 -25.90
N LYS A 5 8.83 9.53 -25.30
CA LYS A 5 8.11 8.95 -24.15
C LYS A 5 9.00 8.31 -23.07
N ASN A 6 9.50 9.13 -22.15
CA ASN A 6 9.98 8.62 -20.87
C ASN A 6 8.75 8.24 -20.01
N MET A 7 8.21 7.03 -20.19
CA MET A 7 7.11 6.53 -19.36
C MET A 7 7.70 6.02 -18.05
N ILE A 8 7.51 6.77 -16.97
CA ILE A 8 7.72 6.25 -15.62
C ILE A 8 6.60 5.25 -15.37
N LEU A 9 6.97 4.01 -15.10
CA LEU A 9 6.03 2.96 -14.73
C LEU A 9 5.49 3.22 -13.34
N ASP A 10 4.18 3.05 -13.16
CA ASP A 10 3.54 3.07 -11.85
C ASP A 10 3.68 1.69 -11.22
N PHE A 11 4.74 1.53 -10.41
CA PHE A 11 5.04 0.28 -9.75
C PHE A 11 3.95 -0.16 -8.76
N VAL A 12 3.15 0.78 -8.23
CA VAL A 12 2.06 0.47 -7.31
C VAL A 12 0.93 -0.19 -8.08
N ALA A 13 0.53 0.39 -9.21
CA ALA A 13 -0.46 -0.20 -10.10
C ALA A 13 -0.02 -1.59 -10.61
N GLU A 14 1.27 -1.75 -10.97
CA GLU A 14 1.82 -3.06 -11.34
C GLU A 14 1.80 -4.04 -10.16
N GLY A 15 2.14 -3.61 -8.95
CA GLY A 15 2.06 -4.42 -7.73
C GLY A 15 0.65 -4.94 -7.46
N PHE A 16 -0.37 -4.09 -7.64
CA PHE A 16 -1.77 -4.52 -7.55
C PHE A 16 -2.12 -5.59 -8.59
N GLN A 17 -1.65 -5.45 -9.83
CA GLN A 17 -1.82 -6.49 -10.86
C GLN A 17 -1.07 -7.79 -10.53
N GLN A 18 0.05 -7.70 -9.81
CA GLN A 18 0.81 -8.83 -9.31
C GLN A 18 0.20 -9.48 -8.06
N GLY A 19 -0.97 -9.00 -7.60
CA GLY A 19 -1.71 -9.61 -6.50
C GLY A 19 -1.27 -9.13 -5.12
N TRP A 20 -0.68 -7.94 -5.01
CA TRP A 20 -0.49 -7.29 -3.71
C TRP A 20 -1.83 -7.22 -2.96
N LYS A 21 -1.80 -7.61 -1.68
CA LYS A 21 -2.96 -7.53 -0.79
C LYS A 21 -3.29 -6.05 -0.59
N HIS A 22 -4.38 -5.60 -1.21
CA HIS A 22 -4.87 -4.23 -1.08
C HIS A 22 -6.40 -4.23 -1.11
N ILE A 23 -6.98 -3.17 -0.53
CA ILE A 23 -8.40 -2.87 -0.60
C ILE A 23 -8.49 -1.44 -1.11
N ASP A 24 -9.21 -1.24 -2.22
CA ASP A 24 -9.56 0.10 -2.69
C ASP A 24 -10.70 0.64 -1.83
N ALA A 25 -10.34 1.46 -0.84
CA ALA A 25 -11.29 2.04 0.11
C ALA A 25 -12.35 2.94 -0.56
N SER A 26 -12.06 3.51 -1.74
CA SER A 26 -13.01 4.35 -2.48
C SER A 26 -14.21 3.57 -3.06
N ARG A 27 -14.08 2.23 -3.14
CA ARG A 27 -15.10 1.33 -3.69
C ARG A 27 -15.90 0.60 -2.61
N LEU A 28 -15.65 0.88 -1.34
CA LEU A 28 -16.38 0.24 -0.23
C LEU A 28 -17.83 0.73 -0.21
N ALA A 29 -18.77 -0.21 -0.25
CA ALA A 29 -20.21 0.07 -0.16
C ALA A 29 -20.74 0.05 1.28
N ALA A 30 -19.94 -0.44 2.22
CA ALA A 30 -20.24 -0.54 3.64
C ALA A 30 -18.95 -0.59 4.45
N ASP A 31 -19.05 -0.22 5.72
CA ASP A 31 -17.93 -0.29 6.67
C ASP A 31 -17.36 -1.71 6.73
N GLN A 32 -16.04 -1.80 6.92
CA GLN A 32 -15.32 -3.05 7.07
C GLN A 32 -14.71 -3.12 8.48
N SER A 33 -14.72 -4.31 9.08
CA SER A 33 -13.95 -4.60 10.29
C SER A 33 -12.79 -5.51 9.91
N LEU A 34 -11.57 -5.02 10.16
CA LEU A 34 -10.32 -5.74 9.88
C LEU A 34 -9.55 -5.92 11.19
N GLU A 35 -8.92 -7.08 11.35
CA GLU A 35 -8.08 -7.39 12.51
C GLU A 35 -6.60 -7.37 12.11
N ALA A 36 -5.78 -6.76 12.95
CA ALA A 36 -4.33 -6.68 12.79
C ALA A 36 -3.68 -6.50 14.16
N ASP A 37 -2.40 -6.86 14.25
CA ASP A 37 -1.60 -6.58 15.44
C ASP A 37 -1.23 -5.08 15.48
N VAL A 38 -1.01 -4.47 14.31
CA VAL A 38 -0.68 -3.04 14.17
C VAL A 38 -1.40 -2.43 12.97
N VAL A 39 -1.94 -1.22 13.15
CA VAL A 39 -2.43 -0.37 12.07
C VAL A 39 -1.54 0.86 11.95
N ILE A 40 -1.05 1.12 10.75
CA ILE A 40 -0.24 2.30 10.40
C ILE A 40 -1.08 3.21 9.52
N ILE A 41 -1.23 4.47 9.93
CA ILE A 41 -1.93 5.49 9.15
C ILE A 41 -0.88 6.37 8.47
N GLY A 42 -0.84 6.37 7.14
CA GLY A 42 0.19 7.03 6.33
C GLY A 42 1.22 6.05 5.76
N SER A 43 1.48 6.09 4.45
CA SER A 43 2.51 5.25 3.78
C SER A 43 3.83 5.97 3.48
N GLY A 44 3.96 7.23 3.91
CA GLY A 44 5.17 8.02 3.74
C GLY A 44 6.41 7.42 4.44
N ALA A 45 7.54 8.13 4.38
CA ALA A 45 8.85 7.61 4.78
C ALA A 45 8.91 6.98 6.19
N GLY A 46 8.13 7.48 7.16
CA GLY A 46 8.04 6.87 8.49
C GLY A 46 7.13 5.64 8.52
N GLY A 47 5.96 5.73 7.89
CA GLY A 47 4.93 4.69 7.93
C GLY A 47 5.34 3.44 7.15
N GLY A 48 5.84 3.60 5.92
CA GLY A 48 6.30 2.46 5.10
C GLY A 48 7.45 1.69 5.74
N ASN A 49 8.48 2.39 6.24
CA ASN A 49 9.61 1.74 6.94
C ASN A 49 9.15 1.04 8.23
N SER A 50 8.25 1.66 9.00
CA SER A 50 7.72 1.03 10.21
C SER A 50 6.91 -0.23 9.87
N ALA A 51 6.11 -0.19 8.80
CA ALA A 51 5.34 -1.32 8.33
C ALA A 51 6.22 -2.50 7.93
N GLU A 52 7.30 -2.22 7.18
CA GLU A 52 8.28 -3.23 6.78
C GLU A 52 8.90 -3.91 8.00
N ILE A 53 9.45 -3.12 8.94
CA ILE A 53 10.13 -3.66 10.12
C ILE A 53 9.17 -4.52 10.96
N LEU A 54 7.95 -4.04 11.19
CA LEU A 54 6.95 -4.76 11.99
C LEU A 54 6.46 -6.03 11.28
N ALA A 55 6.22 -5.98 9.98
CA ALA A 55 5.83 -7.16 9.20
C ALA A 55 6.95 -8.21 9.17
N GLN A 56 8.22 -7.80 9.02
CA GLN A 56 9.38 -8.70 9.08
C GLN A 56 9.55 -9.33 10.47
N SER A 57 9.07 -8.68 11.53
CA SER A 57 9.03 -9.27 12.88
C SER A 57 7.91 -10.30 13.09
N GLY A 58 7.06 -10.53 12.07
CA GLY A 58 5.98 -11.51 12.09
C GLY A 58 4.62 -10.96 12.53
N LEU A 59 4.47 -9.64 12.67
CA LEU A 59 3.20 -9.01 13.01
C LEU A 59 2.31 -8.86 11.77
N ASN A 60 1.00 -9.00 11.96
CA ASN A 60 0.02 -8.63 10.95
C ASN A 60 -0.14 -7.11 10.95
N VAL A 61 0.28 -6.47 9.87
CA VAL A 61 0.27 -5.01 9.73
C VAL A 61 -0.72 -4.60 8.64
N ILE A 62 -1.60 -3.65 8.96
CA ILE A 62 -2.44 -2.94 7.98
C ILE A 62 -1.89 -1.53 7.83
N ILE A 63 -1.73 -1.08 6.58
CA ILE A 63 -1.44 0.32 6.25
C ILE A 63 -2.72 0.95 5.68
N VAL A 64 -3.11 2.10 6.21
CA VAL A 64 -4.18 2.94 5.67
C VAL A 64 -3.53 4.20 5.12
N GLU A 65 -3.74 4.50 3.85
CA GLU A 65 -3.15 5.67 3.19
C GLU A 65 -4.20 6.44 2.39
N GLU A 66 -4.00 7.74 2.30
CA GLU A 66 -4.66 8.61 1.32
C GLU A 66 -4.02 8.35 -0.06
N GLY A 67 -4.58 7.39 -0.80
CA GLY A 67 -4.25 7.14 -2.20
C GLY A 67 -4.89 8.15 -3.15
#